data_AF-A0A520YS58-F1
#
_entry.id   AF-A0A520YS58-F1
#
_cell.length_a   1.000
_cell.length_b   1.000
_cell.length_c   1.000
_cell.angle_alpha   90.00
_cell.angle_beta   90.00
_cell.angle_gamma   90.00
#
_symmetry.space_group_name_H-M   'P 1'
#
loop_
_entity.id
_entity.type
_entity.pdbx_description
1 polymer ?
#
loop_
_entity_poly.entity_id
_entity_poly.type
_entity_poly.pdbx_seq_one_letter_code
_entity_poly.pdbx_strand_id
1 'polypeptide(L)'
;MKKVLSLLFVCISFFGCIKNQDNRTNAFDFIPEKTDVALRISNLEAADLELRANDLLNASNLSQKTDQTKEAFSLLGQISTDQDIVVAFNSSDSSRTSSFVLATLETDSLFVSDSLNRTVIPSSNNKTNTTTMMLVSNDTLFSSVINGFFIASNNKETIQSITDSKQSNKNIDWVKELDTKASMTLYALSENDAVTHEQDLLGEVT
;
A
#
# COMPACT_ATOMS: atom_id res chain seq x y z
N MET A 1 -46.63 23.38 -25.92
CA MET A 1 -45.83 22.13 -25.88
C MET A 1 -44.31 22.37 -25.80
N LYS A 2 -43.74 23.40 -26.47
CA LYS A 2 -42.29 23.72 -26.43
C LYS A 2 -41.70 24.00 -25.03
N LYS A 3 -42.47 24.58 -24.11
CA LYS A 3 -42.00 24.91 -22.74
C LYS A 3 -41.82 23.67 -21.84
N VAL A 4 -42.57 22.59 -22.09
CA VAL A 4 -42.47 21.33 -21.32
C VAL A 4 -41.23 20.54 -21.76
N LEU A 5 -40.91 20.57 -23.06
CA LEU A 5 -39.70 19.94 -23.61
C LEU A 5 -38.40 20.63 -23.12
N SER A 6 -38.44 21.95 -22.96
CA SER A 6 -37.31 22.72 -22.42
C SER A 6 -37.06 22.42 -20.94
N LEU A 7 -38.11 22.11 -20.16
CA LEU A 7 -37.96 21.78 -18.74
C LEU A 7 -37.36 20.37 -18.56
N LEU A 8 -37.71 19.43 -19.46
CA LEU A 8 -37.18 18.07 -19.45
C LEU A 8 -35.67 18.02 -19.73
N PHE A 9 -35.17 18.89 -20.62
CA PHE A 9 -33.74 18.95 -20.96
C PHE A 9 -32.88 19.47 -19.80
N VAL A 10 -33.41 20.38 -18.97
CA VAL A 10 -32.70 20.91 -17.80
C VAL A 10 -32.57 19.86 -16.69
N CYS A 11 -33.58 19.01 -16.47
CA CYS A 11 -33.53 17.97 -15.44
C CYS A 11 -32.52 16.86 -15.75
N ILE A 12 -32.23 16.58 -17.03
CA ILE A 12 -31.30 15.51 -17.44
C ILE A 12 -29.83 15.96 -17.27
N SER A 13 -29.55 17.27 -17.29
CA SER A 13 -28.18 17.80 -17.11
C SER A 13 -27.66 17.75 -15.66
N PHE A 14 -28.52 17.53 -14.66
CA PHE A 14 -28.12 17.46 -13.24
C PHE A 14 -27.77 16.07 -12.73
N PHE A 15 -27.96 15.01 -13.53
CA PHE A 15 -27.36 13.70 -13.25
C PHE A 15 -25.89 13.69 -13.69
N GLY A 16 -25.13 14.63 -13.13
CA GLY A 16 -23.69 14.72 -13.28
C GLY A 16 -23.02 13.61 -12.49
N CYS A 17 -22.32 12.74 -13.22
CA CYS A 17 -21.17 11.92 -12.80
C CYS A 17 -20.94 11.84 -11.28
N ILE A 18 -21.53 10.84 -10.61
CA ILE A 18 -21.03 10.39 -9.32
C ILE A 18 -19.68 9.74 -9.62
N LYS A 19 -18.60 10.53 -9.57
CA LYS A 19 -17.26 9.95 -9.51
C LYS A 19 -17.19 9.30 -8.15
N ASN A 20 -17.08 7.97 -8.11
CA ASN A 20 -16.70 7.26 -6.89
C ASN A 20 -15.34 7.82 -6.49
N GLN A 21 -15.35 8.73 -5.52
CA GLN A 21 -14.14 9.36 -5.03
C GLN A 21 -13.39 8.30 -4.26
N ASP A 22 -12.12 8.14 -4.62
CA ASP A 22 -11.19 7.32 -3.86
C ASP A 22 -11.04 7.93 -2.46
N ASN A 23 -11.43 7.18 -1.43
CA ASN A 23 -11.48 7.65 -0.05
C ASN A 23 -10.16 7.43 0.72
N ARG A 24 -9.10 7.00 0.02
CA ARG A 24 -7.78 6.80 0.62
C ARG A 24 -7.12 8.15 0.92
N THR A 25 -6.78 8.35 2.19
CA THR A 25 -6.26 9.61 2.75
C THR A 25 -4.98 9.44 3.58
N ASN A 26 -4.56 8.19 3.86
CA ASN A 26 -3.35 7.87 4.61
C ASN A 26 -2.52 6.79 3.88
N ALA A 27 -1.21 6.77 4.09
CA ALA A 27 -0.29 5.71 3.66
C ALA A 27 -0.78 4.29 4.02
N PHE A 28 -1.42 4.12 5.18
CA PHE A 28 -2.01 2.83 5.59
C PHE A 28 -3.13 2.33 4.67
N ASP A 29 -3.83 3.23 3.98
CA ASP A 29 -4.95 2.86 3.11
C ASP A 29 -4.48 2.17 1.82
N PHE A 30 -3.17 2.21 1.54
CA PHE A 30 -2.54 1.56 0.39
C PHE A 30 -1.94 0.19 0.74
N ILE A 31 -2.08 -0.26 1.98
CA ILE A 31 -1.61 -1.59 2.38
C ILE A 31 -2.48 -2.68 1.72
N PRO A 32 -1.88 -3.67 1.05
CA PRO A 32 -2.62 -4.80 0.48
C PRO A 32 -3.35 -5.64 1.54
N GLU A 33 -4.51 -6.19 1.18
CA GLU A 33 -5.28 -7.14 2.01
C GLU A 33 -4.45 -8.36 2.47
N LYS A 34 -3.51 -8.84 1.65
CA LYS A 34 -2.64 -9.99 1.95
C LYS A 34 -1.28 -9.58 2.55
N THR A 35 -1.30 -8.69 3.53
CA THR A 35 -0.09 -8.24 4.22
C THR A 35 0.14 -9.06 5.47
N ASP A 36 1.25 -9.74 5.70
CA ASP A 36 1.46 -10.45 6.96
C ASP A 36 1.85 -9.48 8.09
N VAL A 37 2.71 -8.52 7.74
CA VAL A 37 3.34 -7.57 8.66
C VAL A 37 3.46 -6.21 7.99
N ALA A 38 3.17 -5.16 8.73
CA ALA A 38 3.41 -3.78 8.31
C ALA A 38 4.30 -3.04 9.32
N LEU A 39 5.22 -2.23 8.83
CA LEU A 39 6.09 -1.38 9.61
C LEU A 39 5.74 0.08 9.33
N ARG A 40 5.41 0.85 10.36
CA ARG A 40 5.33 2.31 10.27
C ARG A 40 6.64 2.91 10.75
N ILE A 41 7.18 3.82 9.97
CA ILE A 41 8.38 4.58 10.25
C ILE A 41 7.97 6.05 10.32
N SER A 42 8.03 6.65 11.50
CA SER A 42 7.68 8.06 11.71
C SER A 42 8.89 8.99 11.65
N ASN A 43 10.10 8.44 11.78
CA ASN A 43 11.34 9.16 11.60
C ASN A 43 12.39 8.23 10.96
N LEU A 44 12.68 8.44 9.68
CA LEU A 44 13.56 7.56 8.90
C LEU A 44 15.00 7.54 9.41
N GLU A 45 15.54 8.68 9.85
CA GLU A 45 16.92 8.77 10.36
C GLU A 45 17.06 8.03 11.70
N ALA A 46 16.13 8.25 12.61
CA ALA A 46 16.11 7.53 13.89
C ALA A 46 15.83 6.03 13.68
N ALA A 47 15.00 5.67 12.71
CA ALA A 47 14.73 4.29 12.34
C ALA A 47 15.98 3.58 11.81
N ASP A 48 16.77 4.22 10.94
CA ASP A 48 18.06 3.65 10.48
C ASP A 48 18.99 3.36 11.66
N LEU A 49 19.10 4.31 12.60
CA LEU A 49 19.92 4.12 13.80
C LEU A 49 19.40 2.99 14.68
N GLU A 50 18.09 2.91 14.90
CA GLU A 50 17.44 1.86 15.69
C GLU A 50 17.57 0.49 15.01
N LEU A 51 17.39 0.39 13.69
CA LEU A 51 17.57 -0.85 12.93
C LEU A 51 19.01 -1.35 12.95
N ARG A 52 19.99 -0.44 12.91
CA ARG A 52 21.42 -0.78 12.99
C ARG A 52 21.86 -1.16 14.40
N ALA A 53 21.22 -0.59 15.42
CA ALA A 53 21.55 -0.84 16.82
C ALA A 53 20.84 -2.05 17.43
N ASN A 54 19.71 -2.46 16.87
CA ASN A 54 18.80 -3.40 17.52
C ASN A 54 18.83 -4.79 16.86
N ASP A 55 18.91 -5.82 17.70
CA ASP A 55 18.77 -7.21 17.30
C ASP A 55 17.38 -7.54 16.76
N LEU A 56 16.43 -6.60 16.69
CA LEU A 56 15.09 -6.84 16.14
C LEU A 56 15.14 -7.42 14.72
N LEU A 57 16.09 -7.01 13.88
CA LEU A 57 16.36 -7.64 12.58
C LEU A 57 17.10 -8.98 12.70
N ASN A 58 17.89 -9.20 13.76
CA ASN A 58 18.61 -10.45 14.03
C ASN A 58 17.74 -11.52 14.74
N ALA A 59 16.71 -11.10 15.48
CA ALA A 59 15.87 -11.89 16.37
C ALA A 59 14.49 -12.19 15.77
N SER A 60 13.96 -11.29 14.94
CA SER A 60 12.96 -11.67 13.95
C SER A 60 13.71 -12.23 12.75
N ASN A 61 13.24 -13.30 12.12
CA ASN A 61 13.85 -13.88 10.92
C ASN A 61 13.87 -12.91 9.69
N LEU A 62 13.68 -11.60 9.87
CA LEU A 62 13.73 -10.57 8.83
C LEU A 62 15.11 -10.40 8.21
N SER A 63 16.21 -10.49 8.98
CA SER A 63 17.57 -10.35 8.41
C SER A 63 18.03 -11.54 7.58
N GLN A 64 17.41 -12.72 7.75
CA GLN A 64 17.93 -13.95 7.16
C GLN A 64 17.25 -14.46 5.88
N LYS A 65 16.04 -14.04 5.45
CA LYS A 65 15.33 -14.90 4.46
C LYS A 65 14.49 -14.37 3.30
N THR A 66 14.39 -13.08 2.97
CA THR A 66 13.64 -12.71 1.73
C THR A 66 14.21 -11.49 1.01
N ASP A 67 14.42 -11.60 -0.31
CA ASP A 67 14.92 -10.52 -1.19
C ASP A 67 14.11 -9.22 -1.04
N GLN A 68 12.80 -9.33 -0.83
CA GLN A 68 11.88 -8.20 -0.61
C GLN A 68 12.29 -7.26 0.54
N THR A 69 12.88 -7.77 1.62
CA THR A 69 13.25 -6.96 2.79
C THR A 69 14.45 -6.10 2.43
N LYS A 70 15.43 -6.68 1.73
CA LYS A 70 16.59 -5.95 1.21
C LYS A 70 16.17 -4.90 0.19
N GLU A 71 15.27 -5.24 -0.72
CA GLU A 71 14.74 -4.32 -1.72
C GLU A 71 13.98 -3.15 -1.07
N ALA A 72 13.15 -3.43 -0.05
CA ALA A 72 12.43 -2.39 0.71
C ALA A 72 13.40 -1.45 1.44
N PHE A 73 14.41 -1.98 2.13
CA PHE A 73 15.41 -1.16 2.81
C PHE A 73 16.33 -0.42 1.84
N SER A 74 16.64 -1.01 0.68
CA SER A 74 17.38 -0.35 -0.40
C SER A 74 16.61 0.86 -0.93
N LEU A 75 15.30 0.73 -1.13
CA LEU A 75 14.42 1.84 -1.48
C LEU A 75 14.36 2.90 -0.37
N LEU A 76 14.20 2.50 0.89
CA LEU A 76 14.20 3.42 2.04
C LEU A 76 15.49 4.25 2.10
N GLY A 77 16.64 3.65 1.81
CA GLY A 77 17.92 4.37 1.74
C GLY A 77 18.02 5.39 0.60
N GLN A 78 17.09 5.38 -0.35
CA GLN A 78 16.97 6.39 -1.40
C GLN A 78 15.88 7.43 -1.12
N ILE A 79 15.11 7.29 -0.04
CA ILE A 79 14.01 8.18 0.31
C ILE A 79 14.49 9.20 1.34
N SER A 80 14.07 10.46 1.17
CA SER A 80 14.25 11.56 2.11
C SER A 80 12.89 12.21 2.38
N THR A 81 12.31 11.93 3.54
CA THR A 81 11.02 12.51 3.92
C THR A 81 10.91 12.66 5.44
N ASP A 82 10.15 13.68 5.86
CA ASP A 82 9.72 13.89 7.24
C ASP A 82 8.31 13.34 7.51
N GLN A 83 7.70 12.70 6.50
CA GLN A 83 6.36 12.12 6.57
C GLN A 83 6.44 10.65 7.00
N ASP A 84 5.33 10.15 7.55
CA ASP A 84 5.20 8.73 7.90
C ASP A 84 5.37 7.85 6.65
N ILE A 85 6.21 6.83 6.77
CA ILE A 85 6.36 5.77 5.77
C ILE A 85 5.74 4.50 6.33
N VAL A 86 4.96 3.82 5.50
CA VAL A 86 4.40 2.50 5.79
C VAL A 86 5.04 1.49 4.84
N VAL A 87 5.57 0.40 5.38
CA VAL A 87 6.12 -0.72 4.61
C VAL A 87 5.39 -2.00 4.98
N ALA A 88 4.60 -2.52 4.06
CA ALA A 88 3.86 -3.77 4.19
C ALA A 88 4.59 -4.91 3.48
N PHE A 89 4.73 -6.05 4.14
CA PHE A 89 5.29 -7.28 3.57
C PHE A 89 4.18 -8.30 3.37
N ASN A 90 4.09 -8.82 2.14
CA ASN A 90 3.03 -9.72 1.70
C ASN A 90 3.60 -11.10 1.37
N SER A 91 2.99 -12.14 1.91
CA SER A 91 3.17 -13.52 1.44
C SER A 91 2.10 -13.85 0.42
N SER A 92 2.51 -14.43 -0.71
CA SER A 92 1.60 -15.01 -1.71
C SER A 92 1.41 -16.50 -1.42
N ASP A 93 0.16 -16.95 -1.28
CA ASP A 93 -0.19 -18.35 -1.01
C ASP A 93 0.18 -19.32 -2.16
N SER A 94 0.37 -18.82 -3.39
CA SER A 94 0.47 -19.67 -4.59
C SER A 94 1.79 -19.56 -5.36
N SER A 95 2.64 -18.58 -5.04
CA SER A 95 3.98 -18.47 -5.61
C SER A 95 4.93 -18.01 -4.52
N ARG A 96 6.13 -18.59 -4.47
CA ARG A 96 7.19 -18.24 -3.51
C ARG A 96 7.75 -16.82 -3.72
N THR A 97 6.96 -15.91 -4.30
CA THR A 97 7.31 -14.54 -4.62
C THR A 97 6.70 -13.67 -3.54
N SER A 98 7.51 -13.43 -2.51
CA SER A 98 7.21 -12.50 -1.45
C SER A 98 7.31 -11.07 -2.01
N SER A 99 6.32 -10.21 -1.77
CA SER A 99 6.33 -8.82 -2.23
C SER A 99 6.24 -7.83 -1.07
N PHE A 100 6.73 -6.60 -1.28
CA PHE A 100 6.51 -5.52 -0.35
C PHE A 100 5.73 -4.38 -0.99
N VAL A 101 5.06 -3.56 -0.18
CA VAL A 101 4.49 -2.28 -0.58
C VAL A 101 5.00 -1.21 0.37
N LEU A 102 5.60 -0.17 -0.19
CA LEU A 102 5.97 1.04 0.53
C LEU A 102 4.99 2.14 0.14
N ALA A 103 4.46 2.86 1.12
CA ALA A 103 3.61 4.03 0.91
C ALA A 103 4.08 5.20 1.79
N THR A 104 4.14 6.40 1.22
CA THR A 104 4.48 7.65 1.90
C THR A 104 3.87 8.83 1.14
N LEU A 105 3.77 10.00 1.76
CA LEU A 105 3.34 11.20 1.05
C LEU A 105 4.36 11.56 -0.04
N GLU A 106 3.88 11.85 -1.25
CA GLU A 106 4.72 12.32 -2.35
C GLU A 106 5.17 13.75 -2.07
N THR A 107 6.46 14.01 -2.23
CA THR A 107 7.06 15.34 -2.12
C THR A 107 8.05 15.54 -3.26
N ASP A 108 8.28 16.79 -3.66
CA ASP A 108 9.21 17.11 -4.77
C ASP A 108 10.64 16.63 -4.49
N SER A 109 11.01 16.48 -3.21
CA SER A 109 12.33 16.02 -2.73
C SER A 109 12.29 14.62 -2.12
N LEU A 110 11.31 13.78 -2.52
CA LEU A 110 11.15 12.46 -1.91
C LEU A 110 12.38 11.57 -2.05
N PHE A 111 13.18 11.74 -3.11
CA PHE A 111 14.38 10.96 -3.34
C PHE A 111 15.65 11.74 -3.04
N VAL A 112 16.61 11.07 -2.38
CA VAL A 112 17.93 11.62 -2.02
C VAL A 112 18.76 11.95 -3.27
N SER A 113 18.53 11.23 -4.37
CA SER A 113 19.23 11.43 -5.64
C SER A 113 18.28 11.48 -6.82
N ASP A 114 18.48 12.46 -7.69
CA ASP A 114 17.81 12.54 -8.99
C ASP A 114 18.25 11.44 -9.97
N SER A 115 19.28 10.65 -9.62
CA SER A 115 19.88 9.62 -10.48
C SER A 115 19.06 8.33 -10.59
N LEU A 116 17.90 8.23 -9.95
CA LEU A 116 17.04 7.06 -10.09
C LEU A 116 16.57 6.92 -11.55
N ASN A 117 16.97 5.83 -12.19
CA ASN A 117 16.55 5.53 -13.56
C ASN A 117 15.07 5.13 -13.54
N ARG A 118 14.23 6.00 -14.12
CA ARG A 118 12.77 5.86 -14.13
C ARG A 118 12.26 5.75 -15.56
N THR A 119 11.48 4.73 -15.83
CA THR A 119 10.76 4.52 -17.09
C THR A 119 9.26 4.48 -16.80
N VAL A 120 8.51 5.43 -17.34
CA VAL A 120 7.05 5.45 -17.20
C VAL A 120 6.43 4.37 -18.09
N ILE A 121 5.64 3.48 -17.51
CA ILE A 121 4.89 2.44 -18.22
C ILE A 121 3.39 2.75 -18.13
N PRO A 122 2.66 2.85 -19.26
CA PRO A 122 1.23 3.05 -19.20
C PRO A 122 0.53 1.88 -18.49
N SER A 123 -0.41 2.18 -17.60
CA SER A 123 -1.25 1.14 -16.99
C SER A 123 -2.18 0.53 -18.04
N SER A 124 -2.33 -0.80 -18.01
CA SER A 124 -3.10 -1.56 -19.01
C SER A 124 -4.61 -1.32 -18.93
N ASN A 125 -5.12 -0.91 -17.77
CA ASN A 125 -6.56 -0.96 -17.48
C ASN A 125 -7.20 0.41 -17.17
N ASN A 126 -6.41 1.43 -16.80
CA ASN A 126 -6.93 2.76 -16.44
C ASN A 126 -6.04 3.86 -17.04
N LYS A 127 -6.62 4.67 -17.95
CA LYS A 127 -5.89 5.76 -18.64
C LYS A 127 -5.48 6.91 -17.72
N THR A 128 -6.01 6.99 -16.50
CA THR A 128 -5.75 8.10 -15.57
C THR A 128 -4.56 7.85 -14.65
N ASN A 129 -4.16 6.59 -14.45
CA ASN A 129 -3.14 6.25 -13.48
C ASN A 129 -1.94 5.62 -14.21
N THR A 130 -0.75 6.12 -13.95
CA THR A 130 0.50 5.64 -14.55
C THR A 130 1.25 4.76 -13.56
N THR A 131 1.88 3.70 -14.07
CA THR A 131 2.82 2.89 -13.30
C THR A 131 4.23 3.22 -13.75
N THR A 132 5.07 3.70 -12.86
CA THR A 132 6.47 3.99 -13.17
C THR A 132 7.31 2.78 -12.79
N MET A 133 8.09 2.26 -13.73
CA MET A 133 9.16 1.31 -13.43
C MET A 133 10.40 2.11 -13.05
N MET A 134 11.08 1.69 -11.99
CA MET A 134 12.29 2.34 -11.50
C MET A 134 13.35 1.31 -11.13
N LEU A 135 14.61 1.66 -11.35
CA LEU A 135 15.74 0.84 -10.93
C LEU A 135 16.36 1.46 -9.68
N VAL A 136 16.37 0.70 -8.59
CA VAL A 136 16.95 1.08 -7.31
C VAL A 136 17.99 0.05 -6.93
N SER A 137 19.26 0.44 -6.85
CA SER A 137 20.37 -0.47 -6.51
C SER A 137 20.45 -1.75 -7.36
N ASN A 138 20.03 -1.67 -8.63
CA ASN A 138 19.86 -2.77 -9.61
C ASN A 138 18.59 -3.62 -9.46
N ASP A 139 17.75 -3.34 -8.47
CA ASP A 139 16.45 -3.99 -8.31
C ASP A 139 15.39 -3.23 -9.11
N THR A 140 14.52 -3.98 -9.79
CA THR A 140 13.40 -3.40 -10.54
C THR A 140 12.20 -3.26 -9.63
N LEU A 141 11.80 -2.02 -9.40
CA LEU A 141 10.61 -1.67 -8.64
C LEU A 141 9.58 -0.99 -9.53
N PHE A 142 8.34 -1.03 -9.08
CA PHE A 142 7.20 -0.38 -9.71
C PHE A 142 6.61 0.60 -8.72
N SER A 143 6.16 1.76 -9.20
CA SER A 143 5.56 2.78 -8.37
C SER A 143 4.38 3.47 -9.05
N SER A 144 3.58 4.18 -8.26
CA SER A 144 2.52 5.07 -8.73
C SER A 144 2.32 6.18 -7.70
N VAL A 145 1.76 7.30 -8.16
CA VAL A 145 1.33 8.39 -7.28
C VAL A 145 -0.20 8.44 -7.29
N ILE A 146 -0.81 8.22 -6.14
CA ILE A 146 -2.28 8.16 -5.98
C ILE A 146 -2.69 9.06 -4.82
N ASN A 147 -3.59 10.02 -5.08
CA ASN A 147 -4.06 10.98 -4.07
C ASN A 147 -2.94 11.73 -3.32
N GLY A 148 -1.80 11.96 -3.99
CA GLY A 148 -0.64 12.61 -3.37
C GLY A 148 0.25 11.69 -2.55
N PHE A 149 0.02 10.38 -2.56
CA PHE A 149 0.90 9.39 -1.94
C PHE A 149 1.74 8.67 -3.00
N PHE A 150 3.03 8.57 -2.75
CA PHE A 150 3.94 7.69 -3.44
C PHE A 150 3.77 6.27 -2.94
N ILE A 151 3.60 5.34 -3.87
CA ILE A 151 3.43 3.92 -3.57
C ILE A 151 4.41 3.14 -4.42
N ALA A 152 5.18 2.23 -3.84
CA ALA A 152 6.16 1.41 -4.53
C ALA A 152 6.13 -0.06 -4.10
N SER A 153 6.49 -0.96 -5.00
CA SER A 153 6.55 -2.40 -4.77
C SER A 153 7.54 -3.05 -5.74
N ASN A 154 8.10 -4.20 -5.37
CA ASN A 154 8.81 -5.09 -6.28
C ASN A 154 7.88 -5.90 -7.19
N ASN A 155 6.56 -5.80 -7.01
CA ASN A 155 5.57 -6.55 -7.77
C ASN A 155 4.65 -5.60 -8.57
N LYS A 156 4.70 -5.71 -9.89
CA LYS A 156 3.92 -4.86 -10.81
C LYS A 156 2.43 -5.04 -10.61
N GLU A 157 1.97 -6.29 -10.47
CA GLU A 157 0.57 -6.63 -10.31
C GLU A 157 -0.01 -6.03 -9.02
N THR A 158 0.80 -5.90 -7.96
CA THR A 158 0.45 -5.26 -6.68
C THR A 158 0.23 -3.77 -6.85
N ILE A 159 1.13 -3.07 -7.56
CA ILE A 159 0.89 -1.65 -7.87
C ILE A 159 -0.37 -1.49 -8.74
N GLN A 160 -0.59 -2.37 -9.70
CA GLN A 160 -1.77 -2.32 -10.55
C GLN A 160 -3.06 -2.59 -9.77
N SER A 161 -3.08 -3.53 -8.83
CA SER A 161 -4.27 -3.82 -8.00
C SER A 161 -4.64 -2.64 -7.10
N ILE A 162 -3.64 -2.01 -6.47
CA ILE A 162 -3.81 -0.80 -5.66
C ILE A 162 -4.28 0.36 -6.53
N THR A 163 -3.70 0.50 -7.72
CA THR A 163 -4.02 1.58 -8.67
C THR A 163 -5.42 1.47 -9.25
N ASP A 164 -5.85 0.26 -9.61
CA ASP A 164 -7.18 -0.02 -10.15
C ASP A 164 -8.28 0.03 -9.07
N SER A 165 -7.93 0.36 -7.82
CA SER A 165 -8.83 0.34 -6.65
C SER A 165 -9.52 -1.01 -6.44
N LYS A 166 -8.94 -2.10 -6.98
CA LYS A 166 -9.41 -3.47 -6.76
C LYS A 166 -9.10 -3.95 -5.34
N GLN A 167 -8.17 -3.26 -4.69
CA GLN A 167 -7.72 -3.53 -3.34
C GLN A 167 -7.95 -2.25 -2.53
N SER A 168 -8.97 -2.29 -1.67
CA SER A 168 -9.25 -1.24 -0.70
C SER A 168 -9.21 -1.91 0.66
N ASN A 169 -8.24 -1.51 1.48
CA ASN A 169 -8.19 -1.90 2.87
C ASN A 169 -9.35 -1.25 3.62
N LYS A 170 -10.54 -1.85 3.54
CA LYS A 170 -11.70 -1.35 4.26
C LYS A 170 -11.84 -1.95 5.65
N ASN A 171 -10.99 -2.90 6.05
CA ASN A 171 -11.15 -3.57 7.35
C ASN A 171 -9.96 -4.46 7.78
N ILE A 172 -8.70 -4.02 7.67
CA ILE A 172 -7.64 -4.68 8.42
C ILE A 172 -7.70 -4.19 9.88
N ASP A 173 -8.24 -5.03 10.76
CA ASP A 173 -8.04 -4.93 12.19
C ASP A 173 -6.57 -5.26 12.51
N TRP A 174 -5.70 -4.24 12.46
CA TRP A 174 -4.30 -4.38 12.85
C TRP A 174 -4.23 -4.79 14.32
N VAL A 175 -3.80 -6.02 14.61
CA VAL A 175 -4.08 -6.67 15.91
C VAL A 175 -3.29 -6.17 17.08
N LYS A 176 -2.11 -5.62 16.82
CA LYS A 176 -1.29 -5.12 17.91
C LYS A 176 -0.13 -4.33 17.35
N GLU A 177 0.10 -3.19 17.97
CA GLU A 177 1.44 -2.64 18.09
C GLU A 177 2.29 -3.68 18.83
N LEU A 178 3.18 -4.35 18.09
CA LEU A 178 4.00 -5.46 18.60
C LEU A 178 5.25 -4.97 19.33
N ASP A 179 5.85 -3.90 18.83
CA ASP A 179 6.93 -3.16 19.47
C ASP A 179 6.86 -1.70 19.00
N THR A 180 7.12 -0.79 19.94
CA THR A 180 7.19 0.64 19.68
C THR A 180 8.56 1.11 20.11
N LYS A 181 9.30 1.61 19.13
CA LYS A 181 10.42 2.50 19.40
C LYS A 181 10.00 3.91 19.03
N ALA A 182 10.76 4.90 19.48
CA ALA A 182 10.38 6.31 19.28
C ALA A 182 10.19 6.66 17.80
N SER A 183 10.82 5.88 16.90
CA SER A 183 10.82 6.13 15.46
C SER A 183 10.10 5.08 14.59
N MET A 184 9.69 3.94 15.18
CA MET A 184 9.11 2.81 14.44
C MET A 184 8.04 2.07 15.25
N THR A 185 6.97 1.67 14.57
CA THR A 185 5.93 0.80 15.12
C THR A 185 5.71 -0.40 14.19
N LEU A 186 5.78 -1.61 14.75
CA LEU A 186 5.50 -2.86 14.04
C LEU A 186 4.04 -3.29 14.24
N TYR A 187 3.34 -3.57 13.15
CA TYR A 187 1.98 -4.11 13.10
C TYR A 187 2.00 -5.50 12.47
N ALA A 188 1.19 -6.42 13.01
CA ALA A 188 0.89 -7.70 12.36
C ALA A 188 -0.62 -7.88 12.23
N LEU A 189 -1.05 -8.66 11.25
CA LEU A 189 -2.45 -9.04 11.11
C LEU A 189 -2.94 -9.90 12.27
N SER A 190 -4.22 -9.78 12.61
CA SER A 190 -4.94 -10.90 13.23
C SER A 190 -4.92 -12.05 12.26
N GLU A 191 -4.53 -13.24 12.72
CA GLU A 191 -5.36 -14.39 12.38
C GLU A 191 -6.72 -14.11 13.01
N ASN A 192 -7.65 -13.51 12.26
CA ASN A 192 -9.04 -13.76 12.57
C ASN A 192 -9.24 -15.19 12.11
N ASP A 193 -9.51 -16.09 13.06
CA ASP A 193 -10.06 -17.40 12.78
C ASP A 193 -10.99 -17.28 11.60
N ALA A 194 -10.80 -18.18 10.62
CA ALA A 194 -11.63 -18.31 9.45
C ALA A 194 -13.07 -17.92 9.81
N VAL A 195 -13.67 -17.05 8.99
CA VAL A 195 -15.12 -16.87 8.95
C VAL A 195 -15.69 -18.26 8.70
N THR A 196 -15.92 -18.97 9.79
CA THR A 196 -16.74 -20.15 9.83
C THR A 196 -18.11 -19.55 9.64
N HIS A 197 -18.60 -19.64 8.41
CA HIS A 197 -20.02 -19.60 8.17
C HIS A 197 -20.63 -20.75 8.98
N GLU A 198 -20.83 -20.55 10.28
CA GLU A 198 -21.84 -21.24 11.05
C GLU A 198 -23.17 -20.62 10.60
N GLN A 199 -23.63 -21.06 9.42
CA GLN A 199 -25.03 -21.00 9.11
C GLN A 199 -25.70 -22.26 9.68
N ASP A 200 -26.56 -21.99 10.64
CA ASP A 200 -27.82 -22.70 10.86
C ASP A 200 -27.74 -24.11 11.47
N LEU A 201 -27.53 -24.13 12.79
CA LEU A 201 -28.25 -25.06 13.64
C LEU A 201 -28.84 -24.25 14.79
N LEU A 202 -30.14 -23.94 14.72
CA LEU A 202 -31.10 -24.04 15.83
C LEU A 202 -32.51 -23.55 15.39
N GLY A 203 -33.42 -24.52 15.23
CA GLY A 203 -34.88 -24.33 15.08
C GLY A 203 -35.43 -25.39 14.12
N GLU A 204 -36.26 -26.36 14.47
CA GLU A 204 -37.21 -26.47 15.57
C GLU A 204 -37.23 -27.90 16.14
N VAL A 205 -37.30 -27.98 17.46
CA VAL A 205 -37.93 -29.10 18.18
C VAL A 205 -39.39 -28.71 18.32
N THR A 206 -40.28 -29.40 17.60
CA THR A 206 -41.59 -29.89 18.06
C THR A 206 -42.11 -30.94 17.09
#